data_AF-A0A1I4FWD5-F1
#
_entry.id   AF-A0A1I4FWD5-F1
#
_cell.length_a   1.000
_cell.length_b   1.000
_cell.length_c   1.000
_cell.angle_alpha   90.00
_cell.angle_beta   90.00
_cell.angle_gamma   90.00
#
_symmetry.space_group_name_H-M   'P 1'
#
loop_
_entity.id
_entity.type
_entity.pdbx_description
1 polymer ?
#
loop_
_entity_poly.entity_id
_entity_poly.type
_entity_poly.pdbx_seq_one_letter_code
_entity_poly.pdbx_strand_id
1 'polypeptide(L)' 'MAELSPLRRRMIEDMTVRNLSPATQRSYIHAVAKFSRYFGRSPERLGLEDIRTFQVHLVANGISCRR' A
#
# COMPACT_ATOMS: atom_id res chain seq x y z
N MET A 1 -6.04 16.66 -13.98
CA MET A 1 -6.15 16.34 -12.54
C MET A 1 -6.29 14.84 -12.42
N ALA A 2 -5.31 14.14 -11.84
CA ALA A 2 -5.45 12.71 -11.63
C ALA A 2 -6.59 12.49 -10.61
N GLU A 3 -7.71 11.94 -11.07
CA GLU A 3 -8.83 11.62 -10.20
C GLU A 3 -8.35 10.69 -9.09
N LEU A 4 -8.62 11.06 -7.84
CA LEU A 4 -8.31 10.22 -6.69
C LEU A 4 -9.16 8.96 -6.80
N SER A 5 -8.51 7.80 -6.93
CA SER A 5 -9.25 6.54 -6.95
C SER A 5 -10.13 6.41 -5.69
N PRO A 6 -11.33 5.80 -5.80
CA PRO A 6 -12.22 5.64 -4.66
C PRO A 6 -11.53 4.96 -3.46
N LEU A 7 -10.66 3.98 -3.74
CA LEU A 7 -9.87 3.30 -2.72
C LEU A 7 -8.91 4.25 -2.00
N ARG A 8 -8.21 5.13 -2.73
CA ARG A 8 -7.27 6.08 -2.13
C ARG A 8 -7.98 7.06 -1.19
N ARG A 9 -9.18 7.52 -1.55
CA ARG A 9 -9.99 8.38 -0.67
C ARG A 9 -10.35 7.64 0.62
N ARG A 10 -10.91 6.43 0.51
CA ARG A 10 -11.27 5.61 1.69
C ARG A 10 -10.09 5.32 2.60
N MET A 11 -8.91 5.03 2.02
CA MET A 11 -7.68 4.85 2.79
C MET A 11 -7.30 6.10 3.59
N ILE A 12 -7.39 7.30 2.99
CA ILE A 12 -7.08 8.56 3.67
C ILE A 12 -8.09 8.82 4.80
N GLU A 13 -9.38 8.62 4.54
CA GLU A 13 -10.45 8.80 5.53
C GLU A 13 -10.24 7.87 6.74
N ASP A 14 -10.03 6.58 6.50
CA ASP A 14 -9.83 5.59 7.57
C ASP A 14 -8.58 5.92 8.41
N MET A 15 -7.47 6.31 7.78
CA MET A 15 -6.27 6.71 8.49
C MET A 15 -6.45 8.03 9.26
N THR A 16 -7.26 8.95 8.75
CA THR A 16 -7.57 10.23 9.41
C THR A 16 -8.43 10.00 10.66
N VAL A 17 -9.43 9.12 10.57
CA VAL A 17 -10.25 8.70 11.72
C VAL A 17 -9.36 8.07 12.81
N ARG A 18 -8.32 7.35 12.43
CA ARG A 18 -7.31 6.77 13.36
C ARG A 18 -6.26 7.77 13.85
N ASN A 19 -6.37 9.06 13.52
CA ASN A 19 -5.40 10.11 13.88
C ASN A 19 -3.95 9.81 13.40
N LEU A 20 -3.79 9.10 12.28
CA LEU A 20 -2.46 8.87 11.71
C LEU A 20 -1.92 10.15 11.08
N SER A 21 -0.64 10.43 11.32
CA SER A 21 0.02 11.62 10.78
C SER A 21 -0.04 11.66 9.24
N PRO A 22 -0.09 12.85 8.62
CA PRO A 22 -0.05 12.98 7.16
C PRO A 22 1.17 12.29 6.51
N ALA A 23 2.30 12.26 7.22
CA ALA A 23 3.49 11.54 6.77
C ALA A 23 3.25 10.03 6.73
N THR A 24 2.64 9.47 7.78
CA THR A 24 2.25 8.06 7.84
C THR A 24 1.25 7.72 6.74
N GLN A 25 0.26 8.59 6.51
CA GLN A 25 -0.73 8.39 5.45
C GLN A 25 -0.08 8.28 4.06
N ARG A 26 0.84 9.21 3.75
CA ARG A 26 1.60 9.20 2.50
C ARG A 26 2.43 7.92 2.35
N SER A 27 3.11 7.49 3.41
CA SER A 27 3.89 6.25 3.41
C SER A 27 3.04 5.02 3.12
N TYR A 28 1.85 4.91 3.73
CA TYR A 28 0.94 3.78 3.51
C TYR A 28 0.35 3.78 2.10
N ILE A 29 -0.06 4.93 1.59
CA ILE A 29 -0.55 5.06 0.21
C ILE A 29 0.55 4.68 -0.78
N HIS A 30 1.80 5.10 -0.52
CA HIS A 30 2.93 4.74 -1.36
C HIS A 30 3.22 3.23 -1.33
N ALA A 31 3.10 2.59 -0.16
CA ALA A 31 3.22 1.14 -0.04
C ALA A 31 2.18 0.39 -0.88
N VAL A 32 0.91 0.82 -0.85
CA VAL A 32 -0.16 0.22 -1.68
C VAL A 32 0.04 0.49 -3.17
N ALA A 33 0.55 1.67 -3.54
CA ALA A 33 0.92 1.95 -4.93
C ALA A 33 2.04 1.01 -5.42
N LYS A 34 3.05 0.74 -4.58
CA LYS A 34 4.12 -0.22 -4.88
C LYS A 34 3.59 -1.65 -5.01
N PHE A 35 2.67 -2.05 -4.14
CA PHE A 35 1.98 -3.34 -4.20
C PHE A 35 1.23 -3.52 -5.53
N SER A 36 0.37 -2.55 -5.88
CA SER A 36 -0.36 -2.58 -7.16
C SER A 36 0.59 -2.63 -8.36
N ARG A 37 1.69 -1.88 -8.32
CA ARG A 37 2.71 -1.88 -9.38
C ARG A 37 3.43 -3.23 -9.53
N TYR A 38 3.65 -3.96 -8.43
CA TYR A 38 4.27 -5.29 -8.47
C TYR A 38 3.41 -6.32 -9.20
N PHE A 39 2.09 -6.29 -8.99
CA PHE A 39 1.15 -7.21 -9.66
C PHE A 39 0.61 -6.70 -11.00
N GLY A 40 0.79 -5.40 -11.30
CA GLY A 40 0.21 -4.76 -12.49
C GLY A 40 -1.32 -4.74 -12.48
N ARG A 41 -1.95 -4.85 -11.31
CA ARG A 41 -3.41 -4.94 -11.14
C ARG A 41 -3.90 -3.93 -10.12
N SER A 42 -5.17 -3.53 -10.25
CA SER A 42 -5.81 -2.65 -9.27
C SER A 42 -5.78 -3.30 -7.89
N PRO A 43 -5.39 -2.56 -6.83
CA PRO A 43 -5.30 -3.09 -5.46
C PRO A 43 -6.63 -3.58 -4.90
N GLU A 44 -7.77 -3.14 -5.46
CA GLU A 44 -9.11 -3.65 -5.15
C GLU A 44 -9.35 -5.10 -5.62
N ARG A 45 -8.54 -5.60 -6.57
CA ARG A 45 -8.62 -6.96 -7.12
C ARG A 45 -7.56 -7.89 -6.54
N LEU A 46 -6.69 -7.40 -5.66
CA LEU A 46 -5.61 -8.15 -5.04
C LEU A 46 -6.07 -8.70 -3.69
N GLY A 47 -5.80 -9.98 -3.45
CA GLY A 47 -6.27 -10.70 -2.27
C GLY A 47 -5.16 -10.98 -1.26
N LEU A 48 -5.49 -11.83 -0.28
CA LEU A 48 -4.57 -12.24 0.78
C LEU A 48 -3.34 -13.01 0.23
N GLU A 49 -3.53 -13.80 -0.83
CA GLU A 49 -2.45 -14.56 -1.46
C GLU A 49 -1.41 -13.64 -2.13
N ASP A 50 -1.88 -12.57 -2.78
CA ASP A 50 -1.01 -11.53 -3.36
C ASP A 50 -0.25 -10.80 -2.26
N ILE A 51 -0.89 -10.51 -1.11
CA ILE A 51 -0.22 -9.89 0.04
C ILE A 51 0.92 -10.78 0.54
N ARG A 52 0.69 -12.08 0.70
CA ARG A 52 1.73 -13.02 1.14
C ARG A 52 2.90 -13.04 0.14
N THR A 53 2.61 -13.11 -1.15
CA THR A 53 3.62 -13.09 -2.21
C THR A 53 4.44 -11.80 -2.16
N PHE A 54 3.79 -10.66 -1.96
CA PHE A 54 4.46 -9.38 -1.83
C PHE A 54 5.32 -9.27 -0.58
N GLN A 55 4.86 -9.79 0.56
CA GLN A 55 5.65 -9.81 1.80
C GLN A 55 6.94 -10.63 1.61
N VAL A 56 6.84 -11.80 0.97
CA VAL A 56 8.02 -12.61 0.62
C VAL A 56 8.96 -11.83 -0.30
N HIS A 57 8.42 -11.15 -1.31
CA HIS A 57 9.21 -10.30 -2.21
C HIS A 57 9.91 -9.15 -1.45
N LEU A 58 9.24 -8.49 -0.50
CA LEU A 58 9.83 -7.42 0.31
C LEU A 58 11.00 -7.91 1.18
N VAL A 59 10.87 -9.11 1.77
CA VAL A 59 11.92 -9.74 2.57
C VAL A 59 13.10 -10.16 1.69
N ALA A 60 12.83 -10.77 0.53
CA ALA A 60 13.87 -11.18 -0.42
C ALA A 60 14.68 -10.00 -0.97
N ASN A 61 14.06 -8.83 -1.15
CA ASN A 61 14.75 -7.60 -1.58
C ASN A 61 15.49 -6.88 -0.43
N GLY A 62 15.51 -7.44 0.79
CA GLY A 62 16.27 -6.88 1.91
C GLY A 62 15.75 -5.54 2.43
N ILE A 63 14.49 -5.19 2.15
CA ILE A 63 13.88 -3.93 2.61
C ILE A 63 13.48 -4.03 4.09
N SER A 64 13.28 -5.25 4.59
CA SER A 64 13.18 -5.52 6.03
C SER A 64 14.59 -5.62 6.62
N CYS A 65 15.13 -4.49 7.09
CA CYS A 65 16.24 -4.43 8.04
C CYS A 65 17.42 -5.37 7.72
N ARG A 66 18.42 -4.86 7.00
CA ARG A 66 19.79 -5.34 7.13
C ARG A 66 20.13 -5.32 8.63
N ARG A 67 20.32 -6.51 9.23
CA ARG A 67 20.96 -6.65 10.54
C ARG A 67 22.31 -5.95 10.57
#